data_AF-A0A9W9LRS2-F1
#
_entry.id   AF-A0A9W9LRS2-F1
#
_cell.length_a   1.000
_cell.length_b   1.000
_cell.length_c   1.000
_cell.angle_alpha   90.00
_cell.angle_beta   90.00
_cell.angle_gamma   90.00
#
_symmetry.space_group_name_H-M   'P 1'
#
loop_
_entity.id
_entity.type
_entity.pdbx_description
1 polymer ?
#
loop_
_entity_poly.entity_id
_entity_poly.type
_entity_poly.pdbx_seq_one_letter_code
_entity_poly.pdbx_strand_id
1 'polypeptide(L)'
;MHRPVIARLAHHGSLTLAELPPAYLAPSLHLSMSSATQTSTFSTTPVAAGRGRDLNRNRGVSAIHRTGPKFKMIPIAQARVAREDAATRQNPQPRALGLFPPSREALSVPEFDIDFGRPWAIQELREKSWDDLHKLWWVCVKERNRIATSNIERTRLKAGFGDHEAEEREKVIRVTQNSIKHVLRERWYAWEDAQRLYQQGYLPEKMRTKEEERFSSGKPEGEPSESVQQ
;
A
#
# COMPACT_ATOMS: atom_id res chain seq x y z
N MET A 1 60.31 3.18 -18.67
CA MET A 1 59.85 2.20 -19.69
C MET A 1 59.35 2.96 -20.90
N HIS A 2 60.24 3.13 -21.89
CA HIS A 2 59.99 3.90 -23.11
C HIS A 2 59.40 2.98 -24.19
N ARG A 3 58.27 3.38 -24.79
CA ARG A 3 57.69 2.73 -25.97
C ARG A 3 58.10 3.50 -27.23
N PRO A 4 58.58 2.86 -28.29
CA PRO A 4 58.90 3.55 -29.54
C PRO A 4 57.64 3.91 -30.32
N VAL A 5 57.67 5.12 -30.91
CA VAL A 5 56.67 5.66 -31.82
C VAL A 5 56.90 5.07 -33.22
N ILE A 6 55.90 4.39 -33.77
CA ILE A 6 55.93 3.92 -35.17
C ILE A 6 55.41 5.07 -36.03
N ALA A 7 56.31 5.75 -36.73
CA ALA A 7 55.98 6.71 -37.77
C ALA A 7 55.58 5.95 -39.05
N ARG A 8 54.36 6.17 -39.55
CA ARG A 8 53.94 5.70 -40.87
C ARG A 8 54.23 6.80 -41.89
N LEU A 9 55.27 6.58 -42.71
CA LEU A 9 55.54 7.33 -43.94
C LEU A 9 54.49 6.95 -44.99
N ALA A 10 53.66 7.90 -45.41
CA ALA A 10 52.82 7.76 -46.59
C ALA A 10 53.61 8.21 -47.82
N HIS A 11 53.99 7.28 -48.68
CA HIS A 11 54.54 7.58 -49.99
C HIS A 11 53.46 8.20 -50.88
N HIS A 12 53.76 9.38 -51.43
CA HIS A 12 52.96 10.08 -52.42
C HIS A 12 53.33 9.49 -53.79
N GLY A 13 52.47 8.64 -54.33
CA GLY A 13 52.58 8.17 -55.71
C GLY A 13 52.09 9.26 -56.66
N SER A 14 52.94 9.64 -57.61
CA SER A 14 52.60 10.48 -58.75
C SER A 14 51.60 9.74 -59.64
N LEU A 15 50.40 10.32 -59.87
CA LEU A 15 49.45 9.80 -60.84
C LEU A 15 49.77 10.37 -62.22
N THR A 16 50.07 9.46 -63.16
CA THR A 16 50.20 9.72 -64.58
C THR A 16 48.84 10.05 -65.20
N LEU A 17 48.88 10.95 -66.19
CA LEU A 17 47.77 11.51 -66.96
C LEU A 17 47.00 10.44 -67.79
N ALA A 18 46.10 9.69 -67.17
CA ALA A 18 45.01 8.98 -67.86
C ALA A 18 43.95 8.56 -66.83
N GLU A 19 42.67 8.73 -67.20
CA GLU A 19 41.48 8.26 -66.47
C GLU A 19 40.96 9.18 -65.35
N LEU A 20 40.31 10.28 -65.76
CA LEU A 20 39.45 11.07 -64.88
C LEU A 20 38.08 10.37 -64.72
N PRO A 21 37.58 10.17 -63.49
CA PRO A 21 36.28 9.54 -63.26
C PRO A 21 35.10 10.43 -63.70
N PRO A 22 33.92 9.84 -64.00
CA PRO A 22 32.75 10.55 -64.52
C PRO A 22 32.27 11.68 -63.60
N ALA A 23 31.80 12.78 -64.20
CA ALA A 23 31.55 14.08 -63.56
C ALA A 23 30.67 14.05 -62.30
N TYR A 24 29.82 13.04 -62.13
CA TYR A 24 28.95 12.87 -60.96
C TYR A 24 29.72 12.42 -59.69
N LEU A 25 30.95 11.93 -59.82
CA LEU A 25 31.85 11.59 -58.69
C LEU A 25 32.83 12.72 -58.34
N ALA A 26 32.79 13.85 -59.04
CA ALA A 26 33.66 15.01 -58.77
C ALA A 26 33.51 15.62 -57.34
N PRO A 27 32.33 15.65 -56.69
CA PRO A 27 32.19 16.30 -55.38
C PRO A 27 32.94 15.60 -54.23
N SER A 28 33.24 14.31 -54.33
CA SER A 28 33.95 13.55 -53.28
C SER A 28 35.48 13.67 -53.33
N LEU A 29 36.02 14.25 -54.41
CA LEU A 29 37.46 14.49 -54.56
C LEU A 29 37.84 15.94 -54.27
N HIS A 30 36.86 16.82 -54.12
CA HIS A 30 37.09 18.19 -53.70
C HIS A 30 37.29 18.21 -52.19
N LEU A 31 38.55 18.13 -51.75
CA LEU A 31 38.94 18.46 -50.39
C LEU A 31 38.71 19.97 -50.19
N SER A 32 37.45 20.33 -49.93
CA SER A 32 37.04 21.70 -49.67
C SER A 32 37.70 22.17 -48.38
N MET A 33 38.67 23.06 -48.50
CA MET A 33 39.29 23.79 -47.38
C MET A 33 38.31 24.74 -46.67
N SER A 34 37.01 24.72 -47.00
CA SER A 34 36.02 25.63 -46.43
C SER A 34 34.62 25.02 -46.40
N SER A 35 34.42 23.96 -45.61
CA SER A 35 33.09 23.65 -45.07
C SER A 35 33.22 22.82 -43.80
N ALA A 36 32.99 23.46 -42.66
CA ALA A 36 32.90 22.82 -41.36
C ALA A 36 31.67 21.90 -41.34
N THR A 37 31.86 20.62 -41.62
CA THR A 37 30.95 19.56 -41.18
C THR A 37 31.01 19.55 -39.66
N GLN A 38 30.03 20.20 -39.03
CA GLN A 38 29.83 20.16 -37.59
C GLN A 38 29.38 18.75 -37.19
N THR A 39 30.34 17.83 -37.10
CA THR A 39 30.20 16.63 -36.31
C THR A 39 30.42 17.07 -34.88
N SER A 40 29.37 17.07 -34.07
CA SER A 40 29.46 17.51 -32.68
C SER A 40 30.23 16.50 -31.84
N THR A 41 31.55 16.50 -31.97
CA THR A 41 32.44 16.07 -30.89
C THR A 41 32.49 17.24 -29.90
N PHE A 42 31.68 17.16 -28.84
CA PHE A 42 31.75 17.97 -27.61
C PHE A 42 32.79 19.10 -27.65
N SER A 43 32.40 20.26 -28.19
CA SER A 43 33.25 21.43 -28.26
C SER A 43 33.34 22.02 -26.85
N THR A 44 34.37 21.63 -26.10
CA THR A 44 34.84 22.46 -24.98
C THR A 44 35.89 23.35 -25.59
N THR A 45 35.57 24.62 -25.83
CA THR A 45 36.53 25.63 -26.27
C THR A 45 37.71 25.67 -25.27
N PRO A 46 38.94 25.25 -25.65
CA PRO A 46 40.08 25.32 -24.74
C PRO A 46 40.69 26.73 -24.67
N VAL A 47 40.30 27.64 -25.57
CA VAL A 47 40.94 28.95 -25.76
C VAL A 47 40.37 30.04 -24.86
N ALA A 48 39.12 29.92 -24.37
CA ALA A 48 38.55 30.84 -23.39
C ALA A 48 38.82 30.44 -21.92
N ALA A 49 39.40 29.26 -21.69
CA ALA A 49 39.94 28.88 -20.39
C ALA A 49 41.33 29.50 -20.24
N GLY A 50 41.38 30.84 -20.23
CA GLY A 50 42.54 31.58 -19.80
C GLY A 50 43.00 31.08 -18.43
N ARG A 51 44.31 31.16 -18.18
CA ARG A 51 44.98 30.78 -16.92
C ARG A 51 44.08 30.94 -15.69
N GLY A 52 43.36 29.90 -15.30
CA GLY A 52 42.27 30.01 -14.35
C GLY A 52 41.67 28.66 -13.98
N ARG A 53 41.17 28.58 -12.76
CA ARG A 53 40.53 27.38 -12.22
C ARG A 53 39.19 27.15 -12.91
N ASP A 54 38.90 25.92 -13.36
CA ASP A 54 37.58 25.56 -13.92
C ASP A 54 36.47 25.87 -12.91
N LEU A 55 35.57 26.78 -13.30
CA LEU A 55 34.48 27.26 -12.47
C LEU A 55 33.33 26.25 -12.37
N ASN A 56 33.23 25.29 -13.29
CA ASN A 56 32.18 24.28 -13.24
C ASN A 56 32.60 23.10 -12.34
N ARG A 57 32.10 23.12 -11.11
CA ARG A 57 32.38 22.12 -10.07
C ARG A 57 31.95 20.70 -10.45
N ASN A 58 30.90 20.56 -11.26
CA ASN A 58 30.29 19.26 -11.62
C ASN A 58 30.62 18.81 -13.05
N ARG A 59 31.53 19.51 -13.75
CA ARG A 59 31.97 19.13 -15.10
C ARG A 59 32.53 17.71 -15.09
N GLY A 60 31.98 16.84 -15.94
CA GLY A 60 32.43 15.45 -16.09
C GLY A 60 32.03 14.54 -14.92
N VAL A 61 31.11 14.98 -14.05
CA VAL A 61 30.59 14.17 -12.93
C VAL A 61 29.11 13.85 -13.19
N SER A 62 28.82 12.56 -13.35
CA SER A 62 27.47 12.00 -13.45
C SER A 62 27.37 10.69 -12.67
N ALA A 63 26.28 10.56 -11.90
CA ALA A 63 25.99 9.36 -11.12
C ALA A 63 25.55 8.20 -12.01
N ILE A 64 24.71 8.47 -13.02
CA ILE A 64 24.18 7.46 -13.96
C ILE A 64 25.33 6.77 -14.72
N HIS A 65 26.29 7.55 -15.25
CA HIS A 65 27.42 6.99 -16.00
C HIS A 65 28.62 6.63 -15.10
N ARG A 66 28.47 6.68 -13.78
CA ARG A 66 29.50 6.26 -12.80
C ARG A 66 30.88 6.88 -13.01
N THR A 67 30.94 8.11 -13.52
CA THR A 67 32.20 8.83 -13.83
C THR A 67 33.09 9.12 -12.60
N GLY A 68 32.53 9.03 -11.38
CA GLY A 68 33.27 9.22 -10.14
C GLY A 68 33.51 10.70 -9.78
N PRO A 69 34.10 10.98 -8.61
CA PRO A 69 34.37 12.34 -8.17
C PRO A 69 35.46 12.99 -9.03
N LYS A 70 35.25 14.26 -9.42
CA LYS A 70 36.18 15.05 -10.26
C LYS A 70 37.57 15.23 -9.62
N PHE A 71 37.62 15.34 -8.29
CA PHE A 71 38.85 15.57 -7.55
C PHE A 71 39.20 14.36 -6.69
N LYS A 72 40.49 14.04 -6.59
CA LYS A 72 40.98 13.00 -5.68
C LYS A 72 40.63 13.42 -4.25
N MET A 73 39.71 12.70 -3.63
CA MET A 73 39.38 12.92 -2.22
C MET A 73 40.55 12.43 -1.38
N ILE A 74 40.85 13.13 -0.28
CA ILE A 74 41.79 12.67 0.75
C ILE A 74 41.33 11.26 1.17
N PRO A 75 42.23 10.28 1.38
CA PRO A 75 41.85 8.96 1.84
C PRO A 75 41.29 9.07 3.27
N ILE A 76 40.01 9.42 3.37
CA ILE A 76 39.17 8.98 4.49
C ILE A 76 39.22 7.47 4.36
N ALA A 77 40.04 6.85 5.21
CA ALA A 77 40.39 5.43 5.23
C ALA A 77 39.27 4.64 4.57
N GLN A 78 39.49 4.17 3.32
CA GLN A 78 38.48 3.64 2.39
C GLN A 78 37.32 3.02 3.15
N ALA A 79 36.35 3.85 3.54
CA ALA A 79 35.21 3.36 4.27
C ALA A 79 34.47 2.67 3.15
N ARG A 80 34.66 1.34 3.04
CA ARG A 80 33.78 0.49 2.23
C ARG A 80 32.41 1.02 2.59
N VAL A 81 31.71 1.63 1.63
CA VAL A 81 30.37 2.16 1.87
C VAL A 81 29.66 1.00 2.53
N ALA A 82 29.40 1.14 3.84
CA ALA A 82 28.77 0.08 4.58
C ALA A 82 27.51 -0.18 3.77
N ARG A 83 27.32 -1.41 3.29
CA ARG A 83 25.99 -1.79 2.88
C ARG A 83 25.19 -1.53 4.13
N GLU A 84 24.40 -0.46 4.11
CA GLU A 84 23.38 -0.25 5.08
C GLU A 84 22.42 -1.40 4.81
N ASP A 85 22.74 -2.57 5.34
CA ASP A 85 21.76 -3.62 5.55
C ASP A 85 20.84 -2.95 6.55
N ALA A 86 19.85 -2.22 6.01
CA ALA A 86 18.94 -1.40 6.76
C ALA A 86 18.28 -2.37 7.74
N ALA A 87 18.81 -2.41 8.96
CA ALA A 87 18.28 -3.22 10.03
C ALA A 87 16.90 -2.66 10.25
N THR A 88 15.94 -3.31 9.60
CA THR A 88 14.57 -2.86 9.55
C THR A 88 14.15 -2.80 11.00
N ARG A 89 13.77 -1.62 11.49
CA ARG A 89 13.25 -1.46 12.84
C ARG A 89 11.98 -2.31 12.91
N GLN A 90 12.12 -3.56 13.34
CA GLN A 90 11.00 -4.47 13.51
C GLN A 90 10.25 -3.99 14.73
N ASN A 91 9.23 -3.15 14.51
CA ASN A 91 8.22 -2.97 15.52
C ASN A 91 7.58 -4.37 15.74
N PRO A 92 7.50 -4.88 16.97
CA PRO A 92 7.00 -6.23 17.22
C PRO A 92 5.51 -6.41 16.86
N GLN A 93 4.73 -5.33 16.75
CA GLN A 93 3.28 -5.37 16.48
C GLN A 93 2.79 -4.18 15.62
N PRO A 94 3.19 -4.04 14.34
CA PRO A 94 2.60 -3.03 13.48
C PRO A 94 1.11 -3.33 13.29
N ARG A 95 0.26 -2.30 13.42
CA ARG A 95 -1.20 -2.38 13.16
C ARG A 95 -1.55 -3.03 11.82
N ALA A 96 -0.63 -2.97 10.85
CA ALA A 96 -0.74 -3.59 9.53
C ALA A 96 -0.78 -5.13 9.58
N LEU A 97 -0.30 -5.78 10.65
CA LEU A 97 -0.34 -7.24 10.79
C LEU A 97 -1.75 -7.82 10.93
N GLY A 98 -2.75 -6.99 11.24
CA GLY A 98 -4.16 -7.44 11.29
C GLY A 98 -4.76 -7.83 9.93
N LEU A 99 -4.03 -7.62 8.83
CA LEU A 99 -4.42 -8.00 7.47
C LEU A 99 -3.83 -9.33 7.01
N PHE A 100 -2.94 -9.93 7.80
CA PHE A 100 -2.26 -11.18 7.46
C PHE A 100 -2.77 -12.33 8.34
N PRO A 101 -2.64 -13.59 7.89
CA PRO A 101 -2.89 -14.74 8.73
C PRO A 101 -1.98 -14.75 9.97
N PRO A 102 -2.34 -15.50 11.03
CA PRO A 102 -1.52 -15.61 12.25
C PRO A 102 -0.08 -16.09 11.98
N SER A 103 0.14 -16.87 10.92
CA SER A 103 1.47 -17.31 10.45
C SER A 103 2.35 -16.16 9.93
N ARG A 104 1.78 -14.96 9.73
CA ARG A 104 2.44 -13.77 9.17
C ARG A 104 2.97 -13.97 7.74
N GLU A 105 2.44 -14.96 7.04
CA GLU A 105 2.72 -15.18 5.63
C GLU A 105 1.95 -14.19 4.76
N ALA A 106 2.49 -13.88 3.57
CA ALA A 106 1.86 -12.95 2.64
C ALA A 106 0.56 -13.50 2.03
N LEU A 107 0.44 -14.83 1.93
CA LEU A 107 -0.73 -15.54 1.45
C LEU A 107 -1.23 -16.50 2.52
N SER A 108 -2.54 -16.72 2.54
CA SER A 108 -3.15 -17.79 3.32
C SER A 108 -2.96 -19.14 2.63
N VAL A 109 -2.73 -20.18 3.43
CA VAL A 109 -2.75 -21.56 2.95
C VAL A 109 -4.20 -21.95 2.64
N PRO A 110 -4.50 -22.63 1.50
CA PRO A 110 -5.87 -23.02 1.16
C PRO A 110 -6.57 -23.85 2.24
N GLU A 111 -5.83 -24.74 2.91
CA GLU A 111 -6.33 -25.52 4.05
C GLU A 111 -6.90 -24.63 5.16
N PHE A 112 -6.18 -23.57 5.53
CA PHE A 112 -6.64 -22.60 6.52
C PHE A 112 -7.90 -21.84 6.06
N ASP A 113 -8.01 -21.54 4.76
CA ASP A 113 -9.17 -20.83 4.23
C ASP A 113 -10.42 -21.72 4.14
N ILE A 114 -10.26 -23.04 3.99
CA ILE A 114 -11.33 -24.05 4.05
C ILE A 114 -11.78 -24.31 5.49
N ASP A 115 -10.88 -24.15 6.46
CA ASP A 115 -11.17 -24.35 7.88
C ASP A 115 -12.04 -23.20 8.44
N PHE A 116 -13.33 -23.23 8.11
CA PHE A 116 -14.37 -22.37 8.69
C PHE A 116 -15.62 -23.17 9.05
N GLY A 117 -16.32 -22.69 10.07
CA GLY A 117 -17.59 -23.27 10.51
C GLY A 117 -18.82 -22.72 9.78
N ARG A 118 -19.99 -23.02 10.34
CA ARG A 118 -21.28 -22.50 9.86
C ARG A 118 -21.43 -20.98 10.12
N PRO A 119 -22.16 -20.23 9.27
CA PRO A 119 -22.56 -18.85 9.58
C PRO A 119 -23.50 -18.77 10.80
N TRP A 120 -23.53 -17.62 11.47
CA TRP A 120 -24.45 -17.38 12.59
C TRP A 120 -25.92 -17.38 12.14
N ALA A 121 -26.77 -18.08 12.88
CA ALA A 121 -28.20 -18.08 12.62
C ALA A 121 -28.87 -16.83 13.19
N ILE A 122 -29.94 -16.36 12.54
CA ILE A 122 -30.72 -15.20 13.01
C ILE A 122 -31.22 -15.44 14.45
N GLN A 123 -31.70 -16.65 14.76
CA GLN A 123 -32.23 -16.98 16.09
C GLN A 123 -31.16 -16.83 17.19
N GLU A 124 -29.94 -17.34 16.94
CA GLU A 124 -28.81 -17.22 17.86
C GLU A 124 -28.41 -15.75 18.10
N LEU A 125 -28.51 -14.91 17.06
CA LEU A 125 -28.19 -13.49 17.15
C LEU A 125 -29.28 -12.68 17.86
N ARG A 126 -30.53 -13.14 17.92
CA ARG A 126 -31.62 -12.46 18.65
C ARG A 126 -31.37 -12.41 20.15
N GLU A 127 -30.64 -13.37 20.70
CA GLU A 127 -30.33 -13.44 22.14
C GLU A 127 -29.15 -12.54 22.55
N LYS A 128 -28.40 -11.98 21.59
CA LYS A 128 -27.17 -11.20 21.87
C LYS A 128 -27.44 -9.72 22.11
N SER A 129 -26.63 -9.11 22.98
CA SER A 129 -26.69 -7.67 23.24
C SER A 129 -26.28 -6.85 22.00
N TRP A 130 -26.62 -5.56 21.96
CA TRP A 130 -26.18 -4.68 20.86
C TRP A 130 -24.65 -4.56 20.78
N ASP A 131 -23.98 -4.48 21.93
CA ASP A 131 -22.52 -4.34 21.99
C ASP A 131 -21.80 -5.59 21.46
N ASP A 132 -22.32 -6.79 21.76
CA ASP A 132 -21.77 -8.04 21.23
C ASP A 132 -21.98 -8.15 19.71
N LEU A 133 -23.15 -7.76 19.20
CA LEU A 133 -23.41 -7.72 17.75
C LEU A 133 -22.48 -6.72 17.05
N HIS A 134 -22.20 -5.58 17.67
CA HIS A 134 -21.29 -4.57 17.13
C HIS A 134 -19.83 -5.06 17.13
N LYS A 135 -19.38 -5.73 18.19
CA LYS A 135 -18.06 -6.38 18.23
C LYS A 135 -17.94 -7.47 17.16
N LEU A 136 -18.95 -8.34 17.05
CA LEU A 136 -19.01 -9.40 16.05
C LEU A 136 -18.97 -8.83 14.63
N TRP A 137 -19.69 -7.74 14.37
CA TRP A 137 -19.65 -7.02 13.10
C TRP A 137 -18.21 -6.62 12.74
N TRP A 138 -17.47 -6.03 13.67
CA TRP A 138 -16.07 -5.64 13.44
C TRP A 138 -15.12 -6.81 13.26
N VAL A 139 -15.38 -7.95 13.90
CA VAL A 139 -14.65 -9.20 13.63
C VAL A 139 -14.87 -9.63 12.18
N CYS A 140 -16.12 -9.61 11.70
CA CYS A 140 -16.46 -9.94 10.31
C CYS A 140 -15.79 -8.98 9.30
N VAL A 141 -15.76 -7.68 9.60
CA VAL A 141 -15.11 -6.68 8.74
C VAL A 141 -13.60 -6.93 8.66
N LYS A 142 -12.93 -7.19 9.79
CA LYS A 142 -11.49 -7.51 9.81
C LYS A 142 -11.18 -8.76 9.00
N GLU A 143 -12.02 -9.80 9.14
CA GLU A 143 -11.87 -11.04 8.39
C GLU A 143 -12.01 -10.81 6.87
N ARG A 144 -13.02 -10.05 6.44
CA ARG A 144 -13.19 -9.69 5.02
C ARG A 144 -12.04 -8.87 4.48
N ASN A 145 -11.51 -7.93 5.27
CA ASN A 145 -10.34 -7.16 4.88
C ASN A 145 -9.10 -8.06 4.72
N ARG A 146 -8.90 -9.04 5.61
CA ARG A 146 -7.82 -10.03 5.48
C ARG A 146 -7.96 -10.82 4.17
N ILE A 147 -9.15 -11.35 3.89
CA ILE A 147 -9.42 -12.10 2.65
C ILE A 147 -9.17 -11.24 1.41
N ALA A 148 -9.63 -9.99 1.43
CA ALA A 148 -9.40 -9.06 0.32
C ALA A 148 -7.91 -8.79 0.09
N THR A 149 -7.12 -8.61 1.16
CA THR A 149 -5.65 -8.47 1.06
C THR A 149 -5.02 -9.73 0.47
N SER A 150 -5.41 -10.92 0.94
CA SER A 150 -4.91 -12.20 0.39
C SER A 150 -5.23 -12.35 -1.10
N ASN A 151 -6.45 -12.01 -1.53
CA ASN A 151 -6.86 -12.10 -2.94
C ASN A 151 -6.09 -11.12 -3.84
N ILE A 152 -5.84 -9.89 -3.38
CA ILE A 152 -5.04 -8.90 -4.11
C ILE A 152 -3.61 -9.41 -4.28
N GLU A 153 -3.01 -9.93 -3.21
CA GLU A 153 -1.67 -10.49 -3.22
C GLU A 153 -1.57 -11.74 -4.10
N ARG A 154 -2.59 -12.61 -4.06
CA ARG A 154 -2.67 -13.81 -4.91
C ARG A 154 -2.72 -13.43 -6.39
N THR A 155 -3.50 -12.41 -6.74
CA THR A 155 -3.60 -11.88 -8.11
C THR A 155 -2.25 -11.28 -8.55
N ARG A 156 -1.59 -10.53 -7.66
CA ARG A 156 -0.28 -9.93 -7.92
C ARG A 156 0.81 -10.97 -8.17
N LEU A 157 0.85 -12.00 -7.32
CA LEU A 157 1.82 -13.10 -7.38
C LEU A 157 1.47 -14.17 -8.42
N LYS A 158 0.24 -14.15 -8.96
CA LYS A 158 -0.32 -15.16 -9.86
C LYS A 158 -0.18 -16.58 -9.29
N ALA A 159 -0.49 -16.75 -8.00
CA ALA A 159 -0.30 -18.01 -7.28
C ALA A 159 -1.26 -19.14 -7.74
N GLY A 160 -2.28 -18.81 -8.55
CA GLY A 160 -3.18 -19.77 -9.17
C GLY A 160 -4.34 -20.19 -8.26
N PHE A 161 -4.08 -21.09 -7.31
CA PHE A 161 -5.12 -21.72 -6.47
C PHE A 161 -5.48 -20.88 -5.23
N GLY A 162 -6.64 -21.16 -4.62
CA GLY A 162 -7.08 -20.54 -3.36
C GLY A 162 -8.20 -19.49 -3.49
N ASP A 163 -8.62 -19.14 -4.70
CA ASP A 163 -9.67 -18.13 -4.91
C ASP A 163 -11.06 -18.61 -4.47
N HIS A 164 -11.37 -19.88 -4.75
CA HIS A 164 -12.68 -20.45 -4.46
C HIS A 164 -12.91 -20.59 -2.95
N GLU A 165 -11.91 -21.12 -2.25
CA GLU A 165 -11.87 -21.31 -0.80
C GLU A 165 -12.05 -19.97 -0.07
N ALA A 166 -11.32 -18.95 -0.53
CA ALA A 166 -11.44 -17.59 0.00
C ALA A 166 -12.82 -16.98 -0.25
N GLU A 167 -13.43 -17.24 -1.42
CA GLU A 167 -14.77 -16.75 -1.77
C GLU A 167 -15.86 -17.44 -0.93
N GLU A 168 -15.76 -18.75 -0.69
CA GLU A 168 -16.70 -19.49 0.16
C GLU A 168 -16.68 -18.97 1.60
N ARG A 169 -15.49 -18.77 2.15
CA ARG A 169 -15.33 -18.16 3.47
C ARG A 169 -15.92 -16.76 3.51
N GLU A 170 -15.69 -15.94 2.47
CA GLU A 170 -16.30 -14.61 2.38
C GLU A 170 -17.84 -14.68 2.34
N LYS A 171 -18.42 -15.62 1.58
CA LYS A 171 -19.88 -15.83 1.52
C LYS A 171 -20.46 -16.09 2.91
N VAL A 172 -19.85 -16.97 3.70
CA VAL A 172 -20.28 -17.27 5.08
C VAL A 172 -20.24 -16.02 5.97
N ILE A 173 -19.20 -15.22 5.87
CA ILE A 173 -19.07 -13.98 6.65
C ILE A 173 -20.14 -12.96 6.24
N ARG A 174 -20.42 -12.83 4.93
CA ARG A 174 -21.48 -11.94 4.41
C ARG A 174 -22.87 -12.38 4.89
N VAL A 175 -23.15 -13.68 4.96
CA VAL A 175 -24.41 -14.21 5.53
C VAL A 175 -24.55 -13.82 7.00
N THR A 176 -23.48 -13.92 7.79
CA THR A 176 -23.47 -13.47 9.19
C THR A 176 -23.75 -11.97 9.29
N GLN A 177 -23.10 -11.14 8.47
CA GLN A 177 -23.34 -9.69 8.45
C GLN A 177 -24.80 -9.34 8.08
N ASN A 178 -25.38 -10.02 7.10
CA ASN A 178 -26.78 -9.81 6.72
C ASN A 178 -27.74 -10.23 7.84
N SER A 179 -27.43 -11.33 8.54
CA SER A 179 -28.21 -11.78 9.70
C SER A 179 -28.17 -10.77 10.85
N ILE A 180 -27.01 -10.16 11.12
CA ILE A 180 -26.89 -9.07 12.12
C ILE A 180 -27.77 -7.87 11.72
N LYS A 181 -27.70 -7.43 10.45
CA LYS A 181 -28.53 -6.33 9.96
C LYS A 181 -30.03 -6.63 10.10
N HIS A 182 -30.41 -7.87 9.81
CA HIS A 182 -31.79 -8.32 9.94
C HIS A 182 -32.29 -8.20 11.38
N VAL A 183 -31.55 -8.77 12.34
CA VAL A 183 -31.92 -8.71 13.77
C VAL A 183 -32.02 -7.28 14.27
N LEU A 184 -31.10 -6.40 13.89
CA LEU A 184 -31.15 -4.99 14.31
C LEU A 184 -32.38 -4.27 13.74
N ARG A 185 -32.73 -4.55 12.48
CA ARG A 185 -33.91 -3.97 11.83
C ARG A 185 -35.21 -4.48 12.46
N GLU A 186 -35.30 -5.77 12.75
CA GLU A 186 -36.45 -6.35 13.44
C GLU A 186 -36.64 -5.79 14.84
N ARG A 187 -35.56 -5.61 15.61
CA ARG A 187 -35.62 -5.00 16.95
C ARG A 187 -36.14 -3.56 16.88
N TRP A 188 -35.70 -2.80 15.87
CA TRP A 188 -36.17 -1.44 15.66
C TRP A 188 -37.67 -1.41 15.38
N TYR A 189 -38.15 -2.22 14.43
CA TYR A 189 -39.58 -2.28 14.11
C TYR A 189 -40.42 -2.79 15.29
N ALA A 190 -39.96 -3.81 16.01
CA ALA A 190 -40.65 -4.30 17.20
C ALA A 190 -40.78 -3.23 18.29
N TRP A 191 -39.75 -2.41 18.49
CA TRP A 191 -39.78 -1.28 19.41
C TRP A 191 -40.72 -0.17 18.95
N GLU A 192 -40.66 0.20 17.67
CA GLU A 192 -41.52 1.24 17.09
C GLU A 192 -43.01 0.84 17.17
N ASP A 193 -43.32 -0.41 16.83
CA ASP A 193 -44.68 -0.95 16.91
C ASP A 193 -45.18 -1.00 18.35
N ALA A 194 -44.34 -1.42 19.30
CA ALA A 194 -44.69 -1.41 20.72
C ALA A 194 -44.97 0.01 21.24
N GLN A 195 -44.17 0.99 20.82
CA GLN A 195 -44.36 2.38 21.19
C GLN A 195 -45.63 2.97 20.57
N ARG A 196 -45.94 2.64 19.32
CA ARG A 196 -47.19 3.04 18.65
C ARG A 196 -48.41 2.47 19.38
N LEU A 197 -48.39 1.19 19.75
CA LEU A 197 -49.47 0.55 20.51
C LEU A 197 -49.65 1.20 21.89
N TYR A 198 -48.55 1.50 22.59
CA TYR A 198 -48.61 2.18 23.88
C TYR A 198 -49.27 3.57 23.77
N GLN A 199 -48.90 4.35 22.74
CA GLN A 199 -49.52 5.66 22.48
C GLN A 199 -51.00 5.57 22.13
N GLN A 200 -51.43 4.47 21.50
CA GLN A 200 -52.84 4.17 21.22
C GLN A 200 -53.63 3.73 22.47
N GLY A 201 -52.98 3.61 23.63
CA GLY A 201 -53.61 3.22 24.89
C GLY A 201 -53.62 1.71 25.13
N TYR A 202 -52.91 0.92 24.33
CA TYR A 202 -52.73 -0.51 24.60
C TYR A 202 -51.75 -0.70 25.77
N LEU A 203 -52.27 -1.17 26.90
CA LEU A 203 -51.47 -1.61 28.04
C LEU A 203 -51.42 -3.14 28.07
N PRO A 204 -50.22 -3.77 27.98
CA PRO A 204 -50.10 -5.21 28.12
C PRO A 204 -50.62 -5.69 29.49
N GLU A 205 -51.34 -6.82 29.56
CA GLU A 205 -51.87 -7.34 30.83
C GLU A 205 -50.77 -7.57 31.90
N LYS A 206 -49.56 -7.93 31.47
CA LYS A 206 -48.39 -8.08 32.36
C LYS A 206 -47.95 -6.77 33.00
N MET A 207 -48.21 -5.63 32.36
CA MET A 207 -47.98 -4.31 32.96
C MET A 207 -49.12 -3.94 33.90
N ARG A 208 -50.39 -4.20 33.54
CA ARG A 208 -51.54 -4.01 34.44
C ARG A 208 -51.38 -4.77 35.75
N THR A 209 -51.09 -6.07 35.67
CA THR A 209 -50.86 -6.92 36.86
C THR A 209 -49.67 -6.46 37.70
N LYS A 210 -48.58 -6.00 37.08
CA LYS A 210 -47.45 -5.39 37.83
C LYS A 210 -47.80 -4.05 38.46
N GLU A 211 -48.62 -3.23 37.80
CA GLU A 211 -49.13 -1.98 38.36
C GLU A 211 -50.08 -2.26 39.53
N GLU A 212 -50.96 -3.26 39.39
CA GLU A 212 -51.85 -3.74 40.45
C GLU A 212 -51.08 -4.34 41.64
N GLU A 213 -50.03 -5.12 41.39
CA GLU A 213 -49.13 -5.62 42.44
C GLU A 213 -48.35 -4.48 43.11
N ARG A 214 -47.87 -3.48 42.35
CA ARG A 214 -47.26 -2.27 42.92
C ARG A 214 -48.26 -1.49 43.77
N PHE A 215 -49.50 -1.34 43.29
CA PHE A 215 -50.58 -0.64 43.99
C PHE A 215 -51.01 -1.39 45.25
N SER A 216 -51.07 -2.73 45.21
CA SER A 216 -51.38 -3.59 46.36
C SER A 216 -50.23 -3.71 47.36
N SER A 217 -48.97 -3.60 46.91
CA SER A 217 -47.77 -3.61 47.78
C SER A 217 -47.48 -2.25 48.40
N GLY A 218 -48.21 -1.20 47.99
CA GLY A 218 -48.25 0.10 48.62
C GLY A 218 -48.86 0.03 50.01
N LYS A 219 -48.07 -0.46 50.98
CA LYS A 219 -48.26 -0.16 52.39
C LYS A 219 -48.27 1.37 52.50
N PRO A 220 -49.30 2.02 53.08
CA PRO A 220 -49.25 3.46 53.30
C PRO A 220 -48.06 3.70 54.21
N GLU A 221 -47.03 4.40 53.73
CA GLU A 221 -46.04 4.97 54.63
C GLU A 221 -46.79 5.95 55.52
N GLY A 222 -47.06 5.51 56.75
CA GLY A 222 -47.63 6.35 57.78
C GLY A 222 -46.72 7.55 57.97
N GLU A 223 -47.33 8.73 57.90
CA GLU A 223 -46.68 9.99 58.25
C GLU A 223 -45.93 9.82 59.59
N PRO A 224 -44.64 10.21 59.67
CA PRO A 224 -43.98 10.30 60.96
C PRO A 224 -44.61 11.47 61.72
N SER A 225 -45.56 11.12 62.57
CA SER A 225 -46.07 11.98 63.63
C SER A 225 -45.13 11.85 64.82
N GLU A 226 -44.22 12.80 64.97
CA GLU A 226 -43.48 13.12 66.20
C GLU A 226 -42.60 14.34 65.87
N SER A 227 -42.52 15.42 66.62
CA SER A 227 -43.24 15.91 67.79
C SER A 227 -42.63 17.29 68.04
N VAL A 228 -43.43 18.35 67.95
CA VAL A 228 -43.04 19.66 68.47
C VAL A 228 -43.02 19.54 70.00
N GLN A 229 -41.83 19.53 70.60
CA GLN A 229 -41.65 19.77 72.02
C GLN A 229 -40.65 20.91 72.22
N GLN A 230 -41.00 21.72 73.22
CA GLN A 230 -40.54 23.04 73.63
C GLN A 230 -39.03 23.23 73.75
#